data_AF-A0A7D4BTM3-F1
#
_entry.id   AF-A0A7D4BTM3-F1
#
_cell.length_a   1.000
_cell.length_b   1.000
_cell.length_c   1.000
_cell.angle_alpha   90.00
_cell.angle_beta   90.00
_cell.angle_gamma   90.00
#
_symmetry.space_group_name_H-M   'P 1'
#
loop_
_entity.id
_entity.type
_entity.pdbx_description
1 polymer ?
#
loop_
_entity_poly.entity_id
_entity_poly.type
_entity_poly.pdbx_seq_one_letter_code
_entity_poly.pdbx_strand_id
1 'polypeptide(L)'
;MSFLRVKSVFAYLLVALVLLQTFSREVLVVDFALNRATITARFCVNKARPALHCDGQCYFAKQLKQQQDRENKAPNPLKERLEMLPAAFAAGVELAVQPTIARLPAVRHAPLVPGHYAAPSARYSIRR
;
A
#
# COMPACT_ATOMS: atom_id res chain seq x y z
N MET A 1 -43.38 -7.18 20.10
CA MET A 1 -42.24 -8.00 19.59
C MET A 1 -41.72 -7.56 18.21
N SER A 2 -42.54 -7.00 17.31
CA SER A 2 -42.12 -6.57 15.97
C SER A 2 -41.05 -5.46 15.97
N PHE A 3 -41.15 -4.50 16.90
CA PHE A 3 -40.16 -3.43 17.05
C PHE A 3 -38.75 -3.93 17.42
N LEU A 4 -38.60 -5.08 18.09
CA LEU A 4 -37.28 -5.61 18.44
C LEU A 4 -36.58 -6.26 17.24
N ARG A 5 -37.33 -6.94 16.36
CA ARG A 5 -36.77 -7.49 15.11
C ARG A 5 -36.27 -6.40 14.18
N VAL A 6 -37.00 -5.29 14.05
CA VAL A 6 -36.60 -4.17 13.18
C VAL A 6 -35.29 -3.54 13.66
N LYS A 7 -35.11 -3.39 14.98
CA LYS A 7 -33.86 -2.89 15.58
C LYS A 7 -32.68 -3.80 15.28
N SER A 8 -32.85 -5.12 15.44
CA SER A 8 -31.79 -6.10 15.14
C SER A 8 -31.45 -6.13 13.65
N VAL A 9 -32.44 -6.10 12.77
CA VAL A 9 -32.22 -6.04 11.31
C VAL A 9 -31.46 -4.76 10.94
N PHE A 10 -31.86 -3.62 11.50
CA PHE A 10 -31.17 -2.35 11.28
C PHE A 10 -29.73 -2.38 11.80
N ALA A 11 -29.49 -2.97 12.97
CA ALA A 11 -28.15 -3.14 13.52
C ALA A 11 -27.26 -4.01 12.61
N TYR A 12 -27.76 -5.17 12.16
CA TYR A 12 -27.01 -6.02 11.22
C TYR A 12 -26.74 -5.31 9.89
N LEU A 13 -27.71 -4.54 9.39
CA LEU A 13 -27.55 -3.76 8.16
C LEU A 13 -26.46 -2.69 8.32
N LEU A 14 -26.46 -1.94 9.43
CA LEU A 14 -25.41 -0.96 9.70
C LEU A 14 -24.02 -1.60 9.81
N VAL A 15 -23.91 -2.72 10.53
CA VAL A 15 -22.65 -3.48 10.64
C VAL A 15 -22.18 -3.92 9.25
N ALA A 16 -23.07 -4.46 8.43
CA ALA A 16 -22.73 -4.88 7.07
C ALA A 16 -22.23 -3.71 6.20
N LEU A 17 -22.87 -2.53 6.30
CA LEU A 17 -22.45 -1.34 5.55
C LEU A 17 -21.07 -0.84 5.97
N VAL A 18 -20.78 -0.83 7.28
CA VAL A 18 -19.45 -0.43 7.78
C VAL A 18 -18.37 -1.40 7.32
N LEU A 19 -18.63 -2.71 7.40
CA LEU A 19 -17.72 -3.74 6.90
C LEU A 19 -17.48 -3.58 5.39
N LEU A 20 -18.53 -3.33 4.61
CA LEU A 20 -18.43 -3.15 3.16
C LEU A 20 -17.51 -1.99 2.79
N GLN A 21 -17.51 -0.90 3.58
CA GLN A 21 -16.59 0.21 3.38
C GLN A 21 -15.13 -0.19 3.60
N THR A 22 -14.84 -1.04 4.59
CA THR A 22 -13.47 -1.49 4.92
C THR A 22 -12.90 -2.44 3.87
N PHE A 23 -13.73 -3.30 3.27
CA PHE A 23 -13.27 -4.33 2.32
C PHE A 23 -13.06 -3.85 0.88
N SER A 24 -13.28 -2.57 0.57
CA SER A 24 -13.16 -2.03 -0.79
C SER A 24 -11.79 -2.29 -1.46
N ARG A 25 -10.69 -2.16 -0.73
CA ARG A 25 -9.34 -2.49 -1.21
C ARG A 25 -9.12 -4.00 -1.36
N GLU A 26 -9.57 -4.78 -0.39
CA GLU A 26 -9.40 -6.24 -0.38
C GLU A 26 -10.13 -6.91 -1.54
N VAL A 27 -11.34 -6.45 -1.85
CA VAL A 27 -12.13 -6.93 -3.01
C VAL A 27 -11.36 -6.73 -4.31
N LEU A 28 -10.63 -5.62 -4.47
CA LEU A 28 -9.82 -5.36 -5.65
C LEU A 28 -8.66 -6.35 -5.80
N VAL A 29 -7.99 -6.71 -4.68
CA VAL A 29 -6.90 -7.69 -4.66
C VAL A 29 -7.42 -9.08 -5.03
N VAL A 30 -8.55 -9.47 -4.45
CA VAL A 30 -9.20 -10.77 -4.72
C VAL A 30 -9.65 -10.85 -6.18
N ASP A 31 -10.29 -9.81 -6.71
CA ASP A 31 -10.71 -9.75 -8.11
C ASP A 31 -9.51 -9.90 -9.06
N PHE A 32 -8.40 -9.20 -8.79
CA PHE A 32 -7.17 -9.35 -9.56
C PHE A 32 -6.62 -10.76 -9.51
N ALA A 33 -6.62 -11.40 -8.33
CA ALA A 33 -6.12 -12.76 -8.16
C ALA A 33 -6.96 -13.78 -8.96
N LEU A 34 -8.29 -13.67 -8.91
CA LEU A 34 -9.21 -14.57 -9.62
C LEU A 34 -9.18 -14.34 -11.14
N ASN A 35 -9.05 -13.10 -11.59
CA ASN A 35 -9.16 -12.72 -13.01
C ASN A 35 -7.82 -12.42 -13.69
N ARG A 36 -6.68 -12.80 -13.08
CA ARG A 36 -5.33 -12.44 -13.56
C ARG A 36 -5.07 -12.79 -15.02
N ALA A 37 -5.57 -13.93 -15.49
CA ALA A 37 -5.42 -14.38 -16.88
C ALA A 37 -6.13 -13.41 -17.85
N THR A 38 -7.38 -13.08 -17.58
CA THR A 38 -8.19 -12.12 -18.37
C THR A 38 -7.56 -10.74 -18.36
N ILE A 39 -7.04 -10.30 -17.21
CA ILE A 39 -6.39 -8.99 -17.05
C ILE A 39 -5.11 -8.93 -17.88
N THR A 40 -4.30 -9.98 -17.84
CA THR A 40 -3.06 -10.07 -18.63
C THR A 40 -3.37 -10.10 -20.14
N ALA A 41 -4.43 -10.80 -20.54
CA ALA A 41 -4.86 -10.89 -21.92
C ALA A 41 -5.37 -9.54 -22.47
N ARG A 42 -6.10 -8.74 -21.69
CA ARG A 42 -6.73 -7.50 -22.18
C ARG A 42 -6.02 -6.20 -21.81
N PHE A 43 -5.38 -6.14 -20.64
CA PHE A 43 -4.86 -4.88 -20.07
C PHE A 43 -3.33 -4.83 -19.89
N CYS A 44 -2.60 -5.90 -20.22
CA CYS A 44 -1.14 -5.89 -20.15
C CYS A 44 -0.56 -4.92 -21.19
N VAL A 45 0.20 -3.91 -20.74
CA VAL A 45 0.83 -2.90 -21.60
C VAL A 45 2.18 -3.35 -22.16
N ASN A 46 2.87 -4.26 -21.47
CA ASN A 46 4.23 -4.70 -21.82
C ASN A 46 4.24 -6.12 -22.44
N LYS A 47 3.25 -6.45 -23.28
CA LYS A 47 3.16 -7.77 -23.93
C LYS A 47 4.41 -8.12 -24.77
N ALA A 48 5.02 -7.11 -25.39
CA ALA A 48 6.22 -7.28 -26.22
C ALA A 48 7.53 -7.42 -25.39
N ARG A 49 7.47 -7.30 -24.06
CA ARG A 49 8.65 -7.35 -23.17
C ARG A 49 8.40 -8.27 -21.98
N PRO A 50 8.41 -9.60 -22.19
CA PRO A 50 8.13 -10.58 -21.13
C PRO A 50 9.15 -10.57 -19.99
N ALA A 51 10.39 -10.13 -20.24
CA ALA A 51 11.43 -9.98 -19.22
C ALA A 51 11.07 -8.98 -18.10
N LEU A 52 10.04 -8.14 -18.29
CA LEU A 52 9.58 -7.18 -17.28
C LEU A 52 8.54 -7.78 -16.31
N HIS A 53 8.13 -9.04 -16.48
CA HIS A 53 7.19 -9.73 -15.58
C HIS A 53 5.91 -8.93 -15.28
N CYS A 54 5.36 -8.26 -16.30
CA CYS A 54 4.19 -7.41 -16.12
C CYS A 54 2.98 -8.18 -15.62
N ASP A 55 2.57 -9.27 -16.29
CA ASP A 55 1.50 -10.20 -15.85
C ASP A 55 0.24 -9.55 -15.23
N GLY A 56 -0.17 -8.39 -15.76
CA GLY A 56 -1.28 -7.58 -15.26
C GLY A 56 -0.97 -6.67 -14.05
N GLN A 57 0.20 -6.79 -13.44
CA GLN A 57 0.66 -6.02 -12.27
C GLN A 57 0.71 -4.50 -12.53
N CYS A 58 1.12 -4.06 -13.72
CA CYS A 58 1.12 -2.62 -14.04
C CYS A 58 -0.29 -2.03 -14.06
N TYR A 59 -1.29 -2.79 -14.52
CA TYR A 59 -2.68 -2.38 -14.49
C TYR A 59 -3.20 -2.35 -13.05
N PHE A 60 -2.91 -3.40 -12.28
CA PHE A 60 -3.31 -3.51 -10.88
C PHE A 60 -2.73 -2.39 -10.01
N ALA A 61 -1.44 -2.08 -10.18
CA ALA A 61 -0.78 -0.96 -9.50
C ALA A 61 -1.45 0.38 -9.80
N LYS A 62 -1.94 0.57 -11.04
CA LYS A 62 -2.69 1.76 -11.43
C LYS A 62 -4.03 1.85 -10.72
N GLN A 63 -4.76 0.74 -10.58
CA GLN A 63 -6.03 0.71 -9.84
C GLN A 63 -5.84 0.95 -8.34
N LEU A 64 -4.79 0.38 -7.72
CA LEU A 64 -4.45 0.64 -6.31
C LEU A 64 -4.17 2.13 -6.09
N LYS A 65 -3.39 2.74 -6.98
CA LYS A 65 -3.08 4.17 -6.90
C LYS A 65 -4.33 5.03 -7.03
N GLN A 66 -5.24 4.69 -7.96
CA GLN A 66 -6.52 5.40 -8.10
C GLN A 66 -7.41 5.28 -6.86
N GLN A 67 -7.48 4.10 -6.23
CA GLN A 67 -8.19 3.90 -4.96
C GLN A 67 -7.58 4.74 -3.84
N GLN A 68 -6.25 4.72 -3.70
CA GLN A 68 -5.53 5.52 -2.71
C GLN A 68 -5.71 7.01 -2.94
N ASP A 69 -5.68 7.49 -4.19
CA ASP A 69 -5.89 8.89 -4.52
C ASP A 69 -7.32 9.34 -4.21
N ARG A 70 -8.32 8.47 -4.40
CA ARG A 70 -9.72 8.74 -4.00
C ARG A 70 -9.86 8.83 -2.49
N GLU A 71 -9.23 7.91 -1.77
CA GLU A 71 -9.20 7.90 -0.30
C GLU A 71 -8.50 9.14 0.28
N ASN A 72 -7.43 9.60 -0.38
CA ASN A 72 -6.70 10.81 0.01
C ASN A 72 -7.43 12.11 -0.32
N LYS A 73 -8.23 12.14 -1.40
CA LYS A 73 -9.00 13.33 -1.80
C LYS A 73 -10.35 13.44 -1.10
N ALA A 74 -10.89 12.33 -0.57
CA ALA A 74 -12.07 12.39 0.26
C ALA A 74 -11.73 13.15 1.55
N PRO A 75 -12.52 14.18 1.94
CA PRO A 75 -12.34 14.82 3.24
C PRO A 75 -12.66 13.78 4.31
N ASN A 76 -11.63 13.14 4.84
CA ASN A 76 -11.75 12.23 5.96
C ASN A 76 -11.37 13.02 7.22
N PRO A 77 -12.35 13.56 7.98
CA PRO A 77 -12.08 14.41 9.13
C PRO A 77 -11.26 13.67 10.20
N LEU A 78 -11.28 12.34 10.21
CA LEU A 78 -10.47 11.50 11.08
C LEU A 78 -8.99 11.51 10.68
N LYS A 79 -8.69 11.51 9.38
CA LYS A 79 -7.31 11.55 8.86
C LYS A 79 -6.67 12.91 9.14
N GLU A 80 -7.40 13.99 8.88
CA GLU A 80 -6.96 15.36 9.16
C GLU A 80 -6.71 15.58 10.66
N ARG A 81 -7.60 15.06 11.52
CA ARG A 81 -7.43 15.10 12.98
C ARG A 81 -6.26 14.26 13.47
N LEU A 82 -5.97 13.13 12.82
CA LEU A 82 -4.85 12.24 13.17
C LEU A 82 -3.49 12.83 12.75
N GLU A 83 -3.44 13.51 11.60
CA GLU A 83 -2.24 14.24 11.15
C GLU A 83 -1.94 15.48 12.02
N MET A 84 -2.96 16.04 12.67
CA MET A 84 -2.81 17.11 13.66
C MET A 84 -2.53 16.58 15.09
N LEU A 85 -2.51 15.26 15.31
CA LEU A 85 -2.30 14.69 16.64
C LEU A 85 -0.80 14.74 17.00
N PRO A 86 -0.41 15.34 18.14
CA PRO A 86 0.98 15.36 18.56
C PRO A 86 1.50 13.93 18.75
N ALA A 87 2.75 13.67 18.36
CA ALA A 87 3.38 12.33 18.38
C ALA A 87 3.27 11.60 19.74
N ALA A 88 3.12 12.35 20.83
CA ALA A 88 2.89 11.83 22.18
C ALA A 88 1.59 11.02 22.34
N PHE A 89 0.57 11.25 21.50
CA PHE A 89 -0.70 10.52 21.53
C PHE A 89 -0.69 9.27 20.62
N ALA A 90 0.24 9.21 19.66
CA ALA A 90 0.39 8.06 18.76
C ALA A 90 1.19 6.92 19.41
N ALA A 91 2.04 7.24 20.38
CA ALA A 91 2.73 6.27 21.22
C ALA A 91 1.83 5.90 22.41
N GLY A 92 0.97 4.90 22.22
CA GLY A 92 0.36 4.24 23.38
C GLY A 92 1.45 3.79 24.34
N VAL A 93 1.33 4.19 25.62
CA VAL A 93 2.13 3.76 26.80
C VAL A 93 3.58 3.41 26.48
N GLU A 94 4.51 4.33 26.75
CA GLU A 94 5.93 3.99 26.91
C GLU A 94 6.07 2.96 28.03
N LEU A 95 6.09 1.66 27.70
CA LEU A 95 6.84 0.71 28.52
C LEU A 95 8.31 1.13 28.37
N ALA A 96 8.85 1.74 29.42
CA ALA A 96 10.25 2.08 29.54
C ALA A 96 11.11 0.80 29.49
N VAL A 97 11.41 0.33 28.28
CA VAL A 97 12.50 -0.63 28.04
C VAL A 97 13.73 0.22 27.78
N GLN A 98 14.58 0.39 28.80
CA GLN A 98 15.88 1.05 28.65
C GLN A 98 16.77 0.20 27.71
N PRO A 99 17.18 0.69 26.53
CA PRO A 99 18.18 -0.02 25.75
C PRO A 99 19.54 0.35 26.35
N THR A 100 20.16 -0.56 27.12
CA THR A 100 21.59 -0.47 27.40
C THR A 100 22.35 -0.73 26.10
N ILE A 101 22.70 0.35 25.40
CA ILE A 101 23.53 0.29 24.19
C ILE A 101 24.94 -0.14 24.60
N ALA A 102 25.26 -1.43 24.44
CA ALA A 102 26.64 -1.89 24.42
C ALA A 102 27.33 -1.29 23.18
N ARG A 103 28.36 -0.45 23.39
CA ARG A 103 29.19 0.06 22.30
C ARG A 103 29.98 -1.09 21.68
N LEU A 104 29.55 -1.59 20.51
CA LEU A 104 30.36 -2.49 19.71
C LEU A 104 31.54 -1.71 19.11
N PRO A 105 32.76 -2.27 19.10
CA PRO A 105 33.91 -1.61 18.48
C PRO A 105 33.71 -1.47 16.98
N ALA A 106 34.26 -0.40 16.40
CA ALA A 106 34.15 -0.08 14.99
C ALA A 106 34.70 -1.23 14.12
N VAL A 107 33.82 -1.85 13.33
CA VAL A 107 34.19 -2.83 12.32
C VAL A 107 34.99 -2.10 11.24
N ARG A 108 36.27 -2.44 11.09
CA ARG A 108 37.08 -2.01 9.95
C ARG A 108 36.62 -2.80 8.73
N HIS A 109 35.85 -2.18 7.85
CA HIS A 109 35.58 -2.75 6.52
C HIS A 109 36.85 -2.70 5.67
N ALA A 110 37.17 -3.80 4.98
CA ALA A 110 38.24 -3.86 3.99
C ALA A 110 37.94 -2.88 2.83
N PRO A 111 38.97 -2.35 2.14
CA PRO A 111 38.75 -1.46 1.01
C PRO A 111 37.97 -2.18 -0.10
N LEU A 112 36.93 -1.51 -0.59
CA LEU A 112 36.11 -1.96 -1.71
C LEU A 112 36.98 -2.12 -2.96
N VAL A 113 37.08 -3.34 -3.48
CA VAL A 113 37.68 -3.62 -4.78
C VAL A 113 36.69 -3.16 -5.86
N PRO A 114 37.06 -2.28 -6.80
CA PRO A 114 36.18 -1.86 -7.88
C PRO A 114 35.89 -3.04 -8.81
N GLY A 115 34.69 -3.60 -8.74
CA GLY A 115 34.18 -4.52 -9.74
C GLY A 115 33.78 -3.75 -10.99
N HIS A 116 34.24 -4.21 -12.17
CA HIS A 116 33.80 -3.69 -13.46
C HIS A 116 32.34 -4.10 -13.72
N TYR A 117 31.38 -3.25 -13.37
CA TYR A 117 30.04 -3.33 -13.97
C TYR A 117 29.91 -2.22 -15.02
N ALA A 118 29.87 -2.62 -16.28
CA ALA A 118 29.62 -1.73 -17.40
C ALA A 118 28.16 -1.26 -17.36
N ALA A 119 27.92 0.00 -17.01
CA ALA A 119 26.62 0.63 -17.15
C ALA A 119 26.42 1.06 -18.62
N PRO A 120 25.31 0.69 -19.30
CA PRO A 120 25.01 1.18 -20.64
C PRO A 120 24.71 2.68 -20.59
N SER A 121 25.50 3.47 -21.31
CA SER A 121 25.35 4.93 -21.42
C SER A 121 24.21 5.31 -22.37
N ALA A 122 22.97 5.29 -21.90
CA ALA A 122 21.86 5.95 -22.59
C ALA A 122 21.81 7.43 -22.16
N ARG A 123 22.47 8.31 -22.93
CA ARG A 123 22.34 9.78 -22.78
C ARG A 123 20.90 10.18 -23.12
N TYR A 124 20.10 10.52 -22.12
CA TYR A 124 18.84 11.23 -22.31
C TYR A 124 19.11 12.74 -22.41
N SER A 125 19.02 13.29 -23.61
CA SER A 125 19.05 14.73 -23.86
C SER A 125 17.69 15.32 -23.51
N ILE A 126 17.61 16.00 -22.36
CA ILE A 126 16.53 16.93 -22.06
C ILE A 126 16.86 18.24 -22.78
N ARG A 127 16.09 18.58 -23.82
CA ARG A 127 16.07 19.94 -24.36
C ARG A 127 14.80 20.61 -23.85
N ARG A 128 14.98 21.69 -23.09
CA ARG A 128 13.96 22.66 -22.70
C ARG A 128 13.44 23.40 -23.93
#